data_AF-A0A7X5ZJV6-F1
#
_entry.id   AF-A0A7X5ZJV6-F1
#
_cell.length_a   1.000
_cell.length_b   1.000
_cell.length_c   1.000
_cell.angle_alpha   90.00
_cell.angle_beta   90.00
_cell.angle_gamma   90.00
#
_symmetry.space_group_name_H-M   'P 1'
#
loop_
_entity.id
_entity.type
_entity.pdbx_description
1 polymer ?
#
loop_
_entity_poly.entity_id
_entity_poly.type
_entity_poly.pdbx_seq_one_letter_code
_entity_poly.pdbx_strand_id
1 'polypeptide(L)'
;GCQYTSDRFVAHLAQHGAIQSMSRKGNCWDNAVVERVFRSLKQEWLDAEPFPTREAARTEVIDYLIRYYNQERLHSSLDYRPPAEFEALAA
;
A
#
# COMPACT_ATOMS: atom_id res chain seq x y z
N GLY A 1 -1.64 -14.31 -5.76
CA GLY A 1 -2.29 -14.32 -7.09
C GLY A 1 -3.60 -15.07 -7.04
N CYS A 2 -3.55 -16.39 -6.82
CA CYS A 2 -4.74 -17.25 -6.79
C CYS A 2 -5.82 -16.81 -5.78
N GLN A 3 -5.45 -16.12 -4.71
CA GLN A 3 -6.41 -15.57 -3.74
C GLN A 3 -7.39 -14.58 -4.41
N TYR A 4 -6.88 -13.73 -5.30
CA TYR A 4 -7.67 -12.72 -6.02
C TYR A 4 -8.47 -13.31 -7.17
N THR A 5 -8.18 -14.54 -7.61
CA THR A 5 -8.97 -15.25 -8.65
C THR A 5 -9.90 -16.29 -8.06
N SER A 6 -10.01 -16.38 -6.72
CA SER A 6 -10.88 -17.35 -6.07
C SER A 6 -12.35 -16.96 -6.19
N ASP A 7 -13.23 -17.95 -6.34
CA ASP A 7 -14.68 -17.73 -6.44
C ASP A 7 -15.23 -16.92 -5.27
N ARG A 8 -14.70 -17.17 -4.06
CA ARG A 8 -15.06 -16.42 -2.85
C ARG A 8 -14.74 -14.93 -2.98
N PHE A 9 -13.58 -14.58 -3.52
CA PHE A 9 -13.18 -13.18 -3.68
C PHE A 9 -13.99 -12.49 -4.79
N VAL A 10 -14.19 -13.18 -5.93
CA VAL A 10 -14.98 -12.65 -7.06
C VAL A 10 -16.44 -12.42 -6.65
N ALA A 11 -17.06 -13.36 -5.94
CA ALA A 11 -18.41 -13.21 -5.42
C ALA A 11 -18.53 -12.03 -4.45
N HIS A 12 -17.51 -11.82 -3.60
CA HIS A 12 -17.49 -10.69 -2.69
C HIS A 12 -17.39 -9.34 -3.43
N LEU A 13 -16.56 -9.23 -4.46
CA LEU A 13 -16.49 -8.02 -5.28
C LEU A 13 -17.83 -7.72 -5.97
N ALA A 14 -18.49 -8.74 -6.51
CA ALA A 14 -19.79 -8.61 -7.16
C ALA A 14 -20.87 -8.11 -6.19
N GLN A 15 -20.88 -8.57 -4.93
CA GLN A 15 -21.80 -8.09 -3.90
C GLN A 15 -21.65 -6.59 -3.59
N HIS A 16 -20.44 -6.05 -3.75
CA HIS A 16 -20.13 -4.65 -3.53
C HIS A 16 -20.13 -3.80 -4.81
N GLY A 17 -20.51 -4.36 -5.96
CA GLY A 17 -20.49 -3.67 -7.25
C GLY A 17 -19.09 -3.28 -7.73
N ALA A 18 -18.05 -3.89 -7.17
CA ALA A 18 -16.65 -3.59 -7.52
C ALA A 18 -16.25 -4.32 -8.80
N ILE A 19 -15.71 -3.59 -9.77
CA ILE A 19 -15.17 -4.16 -11.01
C ILE A 19 -13.74 -4.62 -10.75
N GLN A 20 -13.47 -5.90 -10.97
CA GLN A 20 -12.12 -6.43 -10.82
C GLN A 20 -11.24 -6.04 -12.02
N SER A 21 -10.10 -5.40 -11.74
CA SER A 21 -9.05 -5.12 -12.73
C SER A 21 -7.81 -5.96 -12.41
N MET A 22 -7.49 -6.92 -13.28
CA MET A 22 -6.34 -7.81 -13.11
C MET A 22 -5.33 -7.59 -14.23
N SER A 23 -4.08 -7.34 -13.86
CA SER A 23 -2.96 -7.24 -14.79
C SER A 23 -2.71 -8.57 -15.51
N ARG A 24 -2.24 -8.50 -16.76
CA ARG A 24 -1.76 -9.68 -17.48
C ARG A 24 -0.52 -10.25 -16.79
N LYS A 25 -0.34 -11.58 -16.90
CA LYS A 25 0.87 -12.24 -16.42
C LYS A 25 2.11 -11.57 -17.03
N GLY A 26 3.07 -11.21 -16.19
CA GLY A 26 4.31 -10.57 -16.61
C GLY A 26 4.25 -9.04 -16.80
N ASN A 27 3.12 -8.39 -16.50
CA ASN A 27 3.05 -6.93 -16.49
C ASN A 27 3.43 -6.38 -15.10
N CYS A 28 4.71 -6.02 -14.90
CA CYS A 28 5.19 -5.46 -13.63
C CYS A 28 4.82 -3.98 -13.42
N TRP A 29 4.48 -3.25 -14.49
CA TRP A 29 4.22 -1.81 -14.42
C TRP A 29 3.03 -1.48 -13.54
N ASP A 30 1.95 -2.27 -13.63
CA ASP A 30 0.74 -2.07 -12.82
C ASP A 30 1.02 -2.30 -11.32
N ASN A 31 1.97 -3.19 -10.99
CA ASN A 31 2.35 -3.47 -9.61
C ASN A 31 3.45 -2.54 -9.07
N ALA A 32 4.18 -1.84 -9.95
CA ALA A 32 5.34 -1.04 -9.61
C ALA A 32 5.04 0.06 -8.58
N VAL A 33 3.82 0.59 -8.58
CA VAL A 33 3.37 1.61 -7.60
C VAL A 33 3.35 1.02 -6.19
N VAL A 34 2.71 -0.14 -6.00
CA VAL A 34 2.64 -0.83 -4.71
C VAL A 34 4.03 -1.37 -4.30
N GLU A 35 4.81 -1.87 -5.23
CA GLU A 35 6.19 -2.31 -4.97
C GLU A 35 7.08 -1.17 -4.45
N ARG A 36 6.88 0.05 -4.95
CA ARG A 36 7.59 1.24 -4.45
C ARG A 36 7.27 1.51 -2.98
N VAL A 37 6.00 1.38 -2.58
CA VAL A 37 5.58 1.53 -1.17
C VAL A 37 6.30 0.50 -0.29
N PHE A 38 6.29 -0.78 -0.68
CA PHE A 38 6.95 -1.83 0.09
C PHE A 38 8.46 -1.68 0.16
N ARG A 39 9.08 -1.15 -0.89
CA ARG A 39 10.51 -0.82 -0.88
C ARG A 39 10.82 0.26 0.14
N SER A 40 10.07 1.36 0.12
CA SER A 40 10.23 2.46 1.09
C SER A 40 9.99 2.01 2.52
N LEU A 41 8.91 1.25 2.79
CA LEU A 41 8.66 0.68 4.12
C LEU A 41 9.87 -0.11 4.65
N LYS A 42 10.44 -0.98 3.82
CA LYS A 42 11.56 -1.83 4.23
C LYS A 42 12.85 -1.04 4.47
N GLN A 43 13.18 -0.11 3.57
CA GLN A 43 14.45 0.63 3.64
C GLN A 43 14.42 1.79 4.63
N GLU A 44 13.27 2.43 4.82
CA GLU A 44 13.16 3.66 5.60
C GLU A 44 12.71 3.38 7.05
N TRP A 45 12.01 2.26 7.30
CA TRP A 45 11.31 2.03 8.57
C TRP A 45 11.59 0.68 9.24
N LEU A 46 11.64 -0.40 8.45
CA LEU A 46 11.82 -1.75 8.99
C LEU A 46 13.30 -2.18 9.07
N ASP A 47 14.25 -1.27 8.83
CA ASP A 47 15.69 -1.58 8.78
C ASP A 47 16.34 -1.68 10.18
N ALA A 48 15.56 -2.16 11.17
CA ALA A 48 15.96 -2.28 12.58
C ALA A 48 15.69 -3.68 13.15
N GLU A 49 16.13 -3.90 14.39
CA GLU A 49 16.05 -5.14 15.17
C GLU A 49 14.71 -5.88 15.03
N PRO A 50 14.69 -7.23 15.12
CA PRO A 50 13.50 -8.02 14.93
C PRO A 50 12.38 -7.63 15.91
N PHE A 51 11.15 -7.60 15.40
CA PHE A 51 10.00 -7.34 16.26
C PHE A 51 9.80 -8.48 17.28
N PRO A 52 9.52 -8.15 18.55
CA PRO A 52 9.35 -9.16 19.60
C PRO A 52 8.10 -10.03 19.39
N THR A 53 7.08 -9.49 18.71
CA THR A 53 5.84 -10.21 18.39
C THR A 53 5.31 -9.82 17.01
N ARG A 54 4.43 -10.66 16.45
CA ARG A 54 3.73 -10.36 15.20
C ARG A 54 2.81 -9.14 15.35
N GLU A 55 2.21 -8.97 16.51
CA GLU A 55 1.36 -7.85 16.86
C GLU A 55 2.15 -6.54 16.87
N ALA A 56 3.36 -6.54 17.45
CA ALA A 56 4.26 -5.38 17.42
C ALA A 56 4.61 -5.01 15.97
N ALA A 57 5.01 -5.98 15.15
CA ALA A 57 5.28 -5.77 13.72
C ALA A 57 4.06 -5.19 12.98
N ARG A 58 2.86 -5.68 13.29
CA ARG A 58 1.61 -5.19 12.67
C ARG A 58 1.35 -3.74 13.05
N THR A 59 1.49 -3.38 14.33
CA THR A 59 1.29 -2.00 14.79
C THR A 59 2.28 -1.05 14.12
N GLU A 60 3.55 -1.42 14.06
CA GLU A 60 4.60 -0.62 13.42
C GLU A 60 4.35 -0.40 11.92
N VAL A 61 3.96 -1.46 11.19
CA VAL A 61 3.62 -1.33 9.76
C VAL A 61 2.39 -0.44 9.55
N ILE A 62 1.38 -0.54 10.43
CA ILE A 62 0.19 0.31 10.35
C ILE A 62 0.55 1.78 10.64
N ASP A 63 1.36 2.04 11.67
CA ASP A 63 1.81 3.39 11.99
C ASP A 63 2.62 4.01 10.84
N TYR A 64 3.54 3.23 10.24
CA TYR A 64 4.24 3.65 9.03
C TYR A 64 3.28 4.06 7.91
N LEU A 65 2.28 3.23 7.59
CA LEU A 65 1.41 3.49 6.45
C LEU A 65 0.44 4.66 6.70
N ILE A 66 -0.17 4.71 7.88
CA ILE A 66 -1.25 5.66 8.18
C ILE A 66 -0.68 7.01 8.61
N ARG A 67 0.24 7.01 9.58
CA ARG A 67 0.79 8.24 10.14
C ARG A 67 1.92 8.75 9.26
N TYR A 68 3.00 7.99 9.12
CA TYR A 68 4.18 8.50 8.44
C TYR A 68 3.96 8.68 6.93
N TYR A 69 3.67 7.60 6.19
CA TYR A 69 3.60 7.60 4.73
C TYR A 69 2.53 8.54 4.19
N ASN A 70 1.32 8.55 4.78
CA ASN A 70 0.23 9.38 4.28
C ASN A 70 0.23 10.82 4.82
N GLN A 71 0.66 11.07 6.07
CA GLN A 71 0.52 12.39 6.71
C GLN A 71 1.84 13.18 6.78
N GLU A 72 2.99 12.51 6.78
CA GLU A 72 4.28 13.17 7.07
C GLU A 72 5.30 13.05 5.93
N ARG A 73 5.32 11.92 5.21
CA ARG A 73 6.34 11.61 4.21
C ARG A 73 6.20 12.51 2.99
N LEU A 74 7.26 13.23 2.63
CA LEU A 74 7.26 14.08 1.44
C LEU A 74 7.52 13.26 0.18
N HIS A 75 6.74 13.52 -0.87
CA HIS A 75 6.92 12.89 -2.17
C HIS A 75 7.34 13.93 -3.22
N SER A 76 8.48 13.72 -3.87
CA SER A 76 8.97 14.62 -4.93
C SER A 76 8.01 14.70 -6.12
N SER A 77 7.22 13.65 -6.37
CA SER A 77 6.15 13.64 -7.37
C SER A 77 4.91 14.45 -6.97
N LEU A 78 4.81 14.88 -5.71
CA LEU A 78 3.69 15.63 -5.14
C LEU A 78 4.16 17.03 -4.67
N ASP A 79 5.13 17.62 -5.38
CA ASP A 79 5.75 18.92 -5.02
C ASP A 79 6.28 18.97 -3.57
N TYR A 80 6.84 17.85 -3.11
CA TYR A 80 7.33 17.68 -1.73
C TYR A 80 6.24 17.88 -0.67
N ARG A 81 5.05 17.35 -0.91
CA ARG A 81 3.95 17.30 0.07
C ARG A 81 3.62 15.85 0.47
N PRO A 82 3.01 15.65 1.65
CA PRO A 82 2.40 14.37 2.01
C PRO A 82 1.20 14.02 1.13
N PRO A 83 0.93 12.73 0.90
CA PRO A 83 -0.23 12.28 0.14
C PRO A 83 -1.56 12.87 0.64
N ALA A 84 -1.78 12.92 1.96
CA ALA A 84 -3.02 13.45 2.52
C ALA A 84 -3.21 14.94 2.23
N GLU A 85 -2.14 15.73 2.26
CA GLU A 85 -2.19 17.16 1.90
C GLU A 85 -2.44 17.34 0.40
N PHE A 86 -1.77 16.55 -0.44
CA PHE A 86 -1.97 16.60 -1.88
C PHE A 86 -3.42 16.28 -2.27
N GLU A 87 -4.01 15.23 -1.70
CA GLU A 87 -5.41 14.85 -1.95
C GLU A 87 -6.39 15.90 -1.44
N ALA A 88 -6.14 16.49 -0.27
CA ALA A 88 -7.00 17.54 0.29
C ALA A 88 -7.03 18.83 -0.55
N LEU A 89 -5.95 19.12 -1.29
CA LEU A 89 -5.87 20.26 -2.21
C LEU A 89 -6.44 19.94 -3.61
N ALA A 90 -6.56 18.67 -3.95
CA ALA A 90 -7.11 18.20 -5.22
C ALA A 90 -8.64 18.01 -5.19
N ALA A 91 -9.23 17.99 -4.00
CA ALA A 91 -10.68 17.91 -3.75
C ALA A 91 -11.37 19.28 -3.86
#